data_AF-A0A2V2WWF9-F1
#
_entry.id   AF-A0A2V2WWF9-F1
#
_cell.length_a   1.000
_cell.length_b   1.000
_cell.length_c   1.000
_cell.angle_alpha   90.00
_cell.angle_beta   90.00
_cell.angle_gamma   90.00
#
_symmetry.space_group_name_H-M   'P 1'
#
loop_
_entity.id
_entity.type
_entity.pdbx_description
1 polymer ?
#
loop_
_entity_poly.entity_id
_entity_poly.type
_entity_poly.pdbx_seq_one_letter_code
_entity_poly.pdbx_strand_id
1 'polypeptide(L)'
;MAEAASCLDVKSSFIVSLPRETRHPFRCRVEDGTLVELTRLPMGYKAGPEILQMITLAIARVTTVVHSLWAAPPLVRVDVWIGNIRSAGSRSDATLWEAQVLRNADRRHATMGEDRESGATQYTFLAVLFDHTHRAVSLSDRFVWSVRAMPSLKYLTIAEMEVTASRFLPAAAILRTRLCEYHFFIKAVRRRLSALNRGLC
;
A
#
# COMPACT_ATOMS: atom_id res chain seq x y z
N MET A 1 -28.58 -2.83 5.40
CA MET A 1 -27.65 -3.96 5.19
C MET A 1 -26.30 -3.56 5.77
N ALA A 2 -25.56 -4.48 6.41
CA ALA A 2 -24.22 -4.16 6.91
C ALA A 2 -23.28 -3.88 5.72
N GLU A 3 -22.41 -2.89 5.86
CA GLU A 3 -21.37 -2.59 4.86
C GLU A 3 -20.37 -3.76 4.79
N ALA A 4 -19.88 -4.03 3.58
CA ALA A 4 -18.87 -5.03 3.31
C ALA A 4 -17.89 -4.49 2.28
N ALA A 5 -16.72 -5.11 2.18
CA ALA A 5 -15.76 -4.76 1.14
C ALA A 5 -15.10 -5.98 0.51
N SER A 6 -14.61 -5.76 -0.71
CA SER A 6 -13.64 -6.64 -1.36
C SER A 6 -12.29 -5.94 -1.43
N CYS A 7 -11.23 -6.63 -0.99
CA CYS A 7 -9.85 -6.18 -1.02
C CYS A 7 -9.06 -7.04 -2.03
N LEU A 8 -8.35 -6.37 -2.93
CA LEU A 8 -7.51 -6.97 -3.95
C LEU A 8 -6.12 -6.31 -3.94
N ASP A 9 -5.10 -7.05 -4.36
CA ASP A 9 -3.74 -6.53 -4.54
C ASP A 9 -3.28 -6.79 -5.96
N VAL A 10 -3.00 -5.74 -6.73
CA VAL A 10 -2.36 -5.82 -8.04
C VAL A 10 -0.86 -5.91 -7.81
N LYS A 11 -0.24 -7.01 -8.24
CA LYS A 11 1.20 -7.17 -8.14
C LYS A 11 1.91 -6.24 -9.10
N SER A 12 2.96 -5.60 -8.59
CA SER A 12 3.85 -4.73 -9.35
C SER A 12 4.60 -5.45 -10.47
N SER A 13 4.75 -6.78 -10.35
CA SER A 13 5.58 -7.58 -11.23
C SER A 13 4.99 -7.67 -12.64
N PHE A 14 5.69 -6.98 -13.57
CA PHE A 14 5.69 -7.19 -15.03
C PHE A 14 4.52 -6.65 -15.87
N ILE A 15 3.72 -5.71 -15.37
CA ILE A 15 2.65 -5.11 -16.20
C ILE A 15 3.22 -4.22 -17.31
N VAL A 16 4.23 -3.41 -16.99
CA VAL A 16 4.72 -2.37 -17.90
C VAL A 16 5.90 -2.86 -18.73
N SER A 17 5.69 -2.95 -20.04
CA SER A 17 6.74 -3.19 -21.03
C SER A 17 7.60 -1.94 -21.19
N LEU A 18 8.92 -2.11 -21.18
CA LEU A 18 9.84 -1.01 -21.47
C LEU A 18 10.06 -0.91 -22.99
N PRO A 19 9.89 0.29 -23.61
CA PRO A 19 10.33 0.55 -24.98
C PRO A 19 11.80 0.17 -25.15
N ARG A 20 12.18 -0.40 -26.30
CA ARG A 20 13.55 -0.93 -26.52
C ARG A 20 14.61 0.16 -26.29
N GLU A 21 14.29 1.39 -26.67
CA GLU A 21 15.13 2.56 -26.64
C GLU A 21 15.47 2.98 -25.19
N THR A 22 14.58 2.67 -24.23
CA THR A 22 14.71 3.06 -22.82
C THR A 22 15.23 1.95 -21.93
N ARG A 23 15.63 0.80 -22.49
CA ARG A 23 16.11 -0.37 -21.69
C ARG A 23 17.55 -0.25 -21.23
N HIS A 24 18.34 0.56 -21.92
CA HIS A 24 19.78 0.68 -21.67
C HIS A 24 20.17 1.05 -20.21
N PRO A 25 19.39 1.82 -19.42
CA PRO A 25 19.72 2.10 -18.01
C PRO A 25 19.50 0.89 -17.10
N PHE A 26 18.77 -0.13 -17.57
CA PHE A 26 18.40 -1.32 -16.80
C PHE A 26 19.18 -2.57 -17.25
N ARG A 27 20.37 -2.36 -17.80
CA ARG A 27 21.27 -3.44 -18.17
C ARG A 27 22.02 -3.94 -16.95
N CYS A 28 22.17 -5.25 -16.83
CA CYS A 28 23.02 -5.87 -15.81
C CYS A 28 23.80 -7.03 -16.41
N ARG A 29 24.86 -7.46 -15.73
CA ARG A 29 25.57 -8.70 -16.07
C ARG A 29 25.06 -9.81 -15.17
N VAL A 30 24.79 -10.97 -15.76
CA VAL A 30 24.57 -12.21 -15.00
C VAL A 30 25.92 -12.85 -14.66
N GLU A 31 25.92 -13.94 -13.89
CA GLU A 31 27.15 -14.54 -13.31
C GLU A 31 28.22 -14.91 -14.35
N ASP A 32 27.82 -15.32 -15.55
CA ASP A 32 28.73 -15.69 -16.64
C ASP A 32 29.31 -14.47 -17.40
N GLY A 33 28.96 -13.24 -17.00
CA GLY A 33 29.39 -12.00 -17.62
C GLY A 33 28.51 -11.53 -18.79
N THR A 34 27.50 -12.30 -19.19
CA THR A 34 26.55 -11.94 -20.26
C THR A 34 25.78 -10.69 -19.87
N LEU A 35 25.77 -9.70 -20.76
CA LEU A 35 24.99 -8.48 -20.61
C LEU A 35 23.53 -8.74 -21.00
N VAL A 36 22.62 -8.55 -20.06
CA VAL A 36 21.18 -8.69 -20.28
C VAL A 36 20.48 -7.35 -20.07
N GLU A 37 19.31 -7.18 -20.68
CA GLU A 37 18.46 -6.00 -20.48
C GLU A 37 17.09 -6.41 -19.95
N LEU A 38 16.55 -5.63 -19.03
CA LEU A 38 15.18 -5.82 -18.58
C LEU A 38 14.18 -5.35 -19.66
N THR A 39 13.19 -6.20 -19.96
CA THR A 39 12.11 -5.91 -20.92
C THR A 39 10.85 -5.33 -20.25
N ARG A 40 10.86 -5.31 -18.91
CA ARG A 40 9.77 -4.89 -18.04
C ARG A 40 10.32 -3.95 -16.97
N LEU A 41 9.45 -3.11 -16.41
CA LEU A 41 9.82 -2.19 -15.35
C LEU A 41 10.36 -2.96 -14.12
N PRO A 42 11.59 -2.69 -13.65
CA PRO A 42 12.16 -3.37 -12.50
C PRO A 42 11.47 -2.98 -11.20
N MET A 43 11.42 -3.94 -10.27
CA MET A 43 11.12 -3.65 -8.88
C MET A 43 12.21 -2.74 -8.29
N GLY A 44 11.80 -1.77 -7.48
CA GLY A 44 12.73 -0.79 -6.89
C GLY A 44 13.04 0.40 -7.80
N TYR A 45 12.47 0.48 -9.00
CA TYR A 45 12.50 1.72 -9.79
C TYR A 45 11.76 2.83 -9.04
N LYS A 46 12.39 4.00 -8.93
CA LYS A 46 11.93 5.10 -8.09
C LYS A 46 10.50 5.57 -8.41
N ALA A 47 10.14 5.65 -9.70
CA ALA A 47 8.79 6.04 -10.14
C ALA A 47 7.84 4.84 -10.31
N GLY A 48 8.28 3.65 -9.93
CA GLY A 48 7.49 2.42 -10.03
C GLY A 48 6.17 2.47 -9.24
N PRO A 49 6.18 2.94 -7.96
CA PRO A 49 4.95 3.09 -7.20
C PRO A 49 3.91 4.01 -7.85
N GLU A 50 4.32 5.13 -8.44
CA GLU A 50 3.46 6.09 -9.11
C GLU A 50 2.88 5.53 -10.41
N ILE A 51 3.70 4.81 -11.19
CA ILE A 51 3.24 4.10 -12.39
C ILE A 51 2.20 3.03 -12.01
N LEU A 52 2.48 2.26 -10.95
CA LEU A 52 1.55 1.23 -10.47
C LEU A 52 0.25 1.84 -9.95
N GLN A 53 0.32 2.95 -9.21
CA GLN A 53 -0.86 3.68 -8.75
C GLN A 53 -1.78 4.03 -9.92
N MET A 54 -1.25 4.57 -11.01
CA MET A 54 -2.05 4.94 -12.18
C MET A 54 -2.70 3.74 -12.87
N ILE A 55 -1.97 2.63 -12.99
CA ILE A 55 -2.48 1.39 -13.56
C ILE A 55 -3.58 0.81 -12.69
N THR A 56 -3.35 0.71 -11.38
CA THR A 56 -4.31 0.16 -10.43
C THR A 56 -5.57 1.01 -10.36
N LEU A 57 -5.46 2.35 -10.41
CA LEU A 57 -6.62 3.26 -10.50
C LEU A 57 -7.46 2.98 -11.76
N ALA A 58 -6.82 2.74 -12.89
CA ALA A 58 -7.50 2.41 -14.15
C ALA A 58 -8.16 1.03 -14.10
N ILE A 59 -7.48 0.01 -13.56
CA ILE A 59 -8.02 -1.34 -13.34
C ILE A 59 -9.24 -1.30 -12.42
N ALA A 60 -9.16 -0.51 -11.34
CA ALA A 60 -10.22 -0.29 -10.36
C ALA A 60 -11.35 0.61 -10.86
N ARG A 61 -11.18 1.26 -12.03
CA ARG A 61 -12.15 2.16 -12.67
C ARG A 61 -12.57 3.33 -11.76
N VAL A 62 -11.57 3.96 -11.13
CA VAL A 62 -11.79 5.15 -10.29
C VAL A 62 -12.23 6.34 -11.14
N THR A 63 -13.28 7.03 -10.70
CA THR A 63 -13.99 8.10 -11.43
C THR A 63 -13.11 9.28 -11.86
N THR A 64 -12.00 9.52 -11.17
CA THR A 64 -11.05 10.60 -11.50
C THR A 64 -10.11 10.24 -12.64
N VAL A 65 -9.97 8.96 -12.97
CA VAL A 65 -9.01 8.44 -13.96
C VAL A 65 -9.71 7.90 -15.20
N VAL A 66 -10.89 7.29 -15.05
CA VAL A 66 -11.64 6.72 -16.17
C VAL A 66 -12.87 7.55 -16.50
N HIS A 67 -13.29 7.48 -17.76
CA HIS A 67 -14.52 8.13 -18.21
C HIS A 67 -15.75 7.63 -17.42
N SER A 68 -16.67 8.53 -17.09
CA SER A 68 -17.80 8.30 -16.16
C SER A 68 -18.63 7.06 -16.47
N LEU A 69 -18.92 6.79 -17.75
CA LEU A 69 -19.66 5.60 -18.21
C LEU A 69 -18.99 4.26 -17.86
N TRP A 70 -17.69 4.26 -17.59
CA TRP A 70 -16.92 3.07 -17.23
C TRP A 70 -16.55 3.03 -15.76
N ALA A 71 -16.81 4.11 -15.02
CA ALA A 71 -16.38 4.26 -13.64
C ALA A 71 -17.24 3.41 -12.68
N ALA A 72 -16.73 3.25 -11.46
CA ALA A 72 -17.50 2.66 -10.37
C ALA A 72 -18.83 3.38 -10.17
N PRO A 73 -19.94 2.65 -9.98
CA PRO A 73 -21.21 3.26 -9.66
C PRO A 73 -21.09 4.00 -8.32
N PRO A 74 -21.84 5.09 -8.09
CA PRO A 74 -21.78 5.87 -6.84
C PRO A 74 -22.05 5.06 -5.56
N LEU A 75 -22.67 3.89 -5.70
CA LEU A 75 -22.98 2.96 -4.61
C LEU A 75 -21.75 2.20 -4.11
N VAL A 76 -20.65 2.15 -4.88
CA VAL A 76 -19.41 1.47 -4.52
C VAL A 76 -18.32 2.52 -4.29
N ARG A 77 -17.78 2.53 -3.07
CA ARG A 77 -16.61 3.32 -2.72
C ARG A 77 -15.35 2.55 -3.09
N VAL A 78 -14.55 3.10 -3.99
CA VAL A 78 -13.30 2.49 -4.45
C VAL A 78 -12.12 3.30 -3.94
N ASP A 79 -11.27 2.68 -3.13
CA ASP A 79 -10.02 3.25 -2.64
C ASP A 79 -8.84 2.47 -3.22
N VAL A 80 -7.82 3.18 -3.67
CA VAL A 80 -6.64 2.57 -4.30
C VAL A 80 -5.37 3.16 -3.71
N TRP A 81 -4.45 2.28 -3.31
CA TRP A 81 -3.12 2.65 -2.86
C TRP A 81 -2.06 1.70 -3.42
N ILE A 82 -1.29 2.23 -4.37
CA ILE A 82 -0.26 1.53 -5.15
C ILE A 82 -0.87 0.31 -5.84
N GLY A 83 -0.67 -0.90 -5.32
CA GLY A 83 -1.28 -2.14 -5.83
C GLY A 83 -2.62 -2.48 -5.17
N ASN A 84 -2.89 -1.94 -3.98
CA ASN A 84 -4.03 -2.35 -3.16
C ASN A 84 -5.31 -1.64 -3.64
N ILE A 85 -6.41 -2.38 -3.74
CA ILE A 85 -7.74 -1.91 -4.11
C ILE A 85 -8.71 -2.33 -3.01
N ARG A 86 -9.54 -1.40 -2.54
CA ARG A 86 -10.70 -1.67 -1.69
C ARG A 86 -11.95 -1.21 -2.39
N SER A 87 -12.94 -2.09 -2.51
CA SER A 87 -14.28 -1.77 -3.01
C SER A 87 -15.30 -2.00 -1.91
N ALA A 88 -15.86 -0.94 -1.33
CA ALA A 88 -16.77 -0.99 -0.19
C ALA A 88 -18.20 -0.56 -0.57
N GLY A 89 -19.20 -1.20 0.02
CA GLY A 89 -20.61 -0.93 -0.23
C GLY A 89 -21.51 -2.01 0.38
N SER A 90 -22.65 -2.28 -0.25
CA SER A 90 -23.38 -3.51 0.06
C SER A 90 -22.55 -4.73 -0.34
N ARG A 91 -22.78 -5.89 0.30
CA ARG A 91 -22.04 -7.12 -0.03
C ARG A 91 -22.17 -7.49 -1.51
N SER A 92 -23.37 -7.37 -2.07
CA SER A 92 -23.61 -7.62 -3.49
C SER A 92 -22.86 -6.65 -4.38
N ASP A 93 -22.84 -5.36 -4.05
CA ASP A 93 -22.16 -4.35 -4.87
C ASP A 93 -20.64 -4.50 -4.79
N ALA A 94 -20.10 -4.77 -3.60
CA ALA A 94 -18.67 -5.01 -3.39
C ALA A 94 -18.17 -6.23 -4.19
N THR A 95 -18.86 -7.37 -4.11
CA THR A 95 -18.48 -8.58 -4.85
C THR A 95 -18.71 -8.43 -6.36
N LEU A 96 -19.76 -7.73 -6.79
CA LEU A 96 -19.98 -7.42 -8.20
C LEU A 96 -18.84 -6.57 -8.76
N TRP A 97 -18.42 -5.55 -8.01
CA TRP A 97 -17.33 -4.68 -8.43
C TRP A 97 -15.99 -5.41 -8.42
N GLU A 98 -15.72 -6.25 -7.43
CA GLU A 98 -14.56 -7.15 -7.40
C GLU A 98 -14.45 -7.96 -8.70
N ALA A 99 -15.54 -8.60 -9.14
CA ALA A 99 -15.55 -9.35 -10.39
C ALA A 99 -15.24 -8.46 -11.60
N GLN A 100 -15.69 -7.20 -11.62
CA GLN A 100 -15.35 -6.25 -12.68
C GLN A 100 -13.86 -5.87 -12.66
N VAL A 101 -13.28 -5.65 -11.49
CA VAL A 101 -11.85 -5.35 -11.30
C VAL A 101 -11.00 -6.52 -11.77
N LEU A 102 -11.34 -7.76 -11.38
CA LEU A 102 -10.67 -8.98 -11.82
C LEU A 102 -10.71 -9.14 -13.35
N ARG A 103 -11.87 -8.92 -13.98
CA ARG A 103 -11.99 -8.94 -15.45
C ARG A 103 -11.11 -7.89 -16.13
N ASN A 104 -11.01 -6.69 -15.56
CA ASN A 104 -10.17 -5.64 -16.13
C ASN A 104 -8.67 -6.00 -16.03
N ALA A 105 -8.25 -6.54 -14.89
CA ALA A 105 -6.89 -6.99 -14.67
C ALA A 105 -6.51 -8.13 -15.64
N ASP A 106 -7.35 -9.14 -15.77
CA ASP A 106 -7.15 -10.27 -16.68
C ASP A 106 -7.01 -9.81 -18.13
N ARG A 107 -7.90 -8.92 -18.60
CA ARG A 107 -7.82 -8.30 -19.93
C ARG A 107 -6.52 -7.54 -20.18
N ARG A 108 -5.86 -7.07 -19.13
CA ARG A 108 -4.57 -6.36 -19.19
C ARG A 108 -3.40 -7.23 -18.77
N HIS A 109 -3.60 -8.53 -18.60
CA HIS A 109 -2.61 -9.49 -18.12
C HIS A 109 -1.92 -9.04 -16.83
N ALA A 110 -2.66 -8.35 -15.96
CA ALA A 110 -2.18 -7.92 -14.66
C ALA A 110 -2.35 -9.07 -13.65
N THR A 111 -1.29 -9.35 -12.89
CA THR A 111 -1.30 -10.39 -11.87
C THR A 111 -1.91 -9.87 -10.58
N MET A 112 -2.85 -10.62 -10.02
CA MET A 112 -3.40 -10.37 -8.69
C MET A 112 -2.62 -11.13 -7.61
N GLY A 113 -2.60 -10.59 -6.40
CA GLY A 113 -2.11 -11.27 -5.22
C GLY A 113 -3.01 -12.42 -4.78
N GLU A 114 -2.42 -13.34 -4.03
CA GLU A 114 -3.09 -14.54 -3.53
C GLU A 114 -4.07 -14.23 -2.39
N ASP A 115 -3.68 -13.29 -1.52
CA ASP A 115 -4.52 -12.82 -0.42
C ASP A 115 -5.63 -11.92 -0.97
N ARG A 116 -6.88 -12.38 -0.84
CA ARG A 116 -8.08 -11.62 -1.21
C ARG A 116 -9.15 -11.75 -0.13
N GLU A 117 -9.85 -10.67 0.13
CA GLU A 117 -11.04 -10.64 0.98
C GLU A 117 -12.21 -10.29 0.05
N SER A 118 -13.25 -11.12 0.00
CA SER A 118 -14.38 -10.94 -0.94
C SER A 118 -15.68 -10.71 -0.18
N GLY A 119 -16.28 -9.53 -0.36
CA GLY A 119 -17.55 -9.15 0.29
C GLY A 119 -17.53 -9.35 1.81
N ALA A 120 -16.40 -9.10 2.45
CA ALA A 120 -16.18 -9.35 3.86
C ALA A 120 -16.66 -8.17 4.72
N THR A 121 -17.27 -8.46 5.88
CA THR A 121 -17.64 -7.45 6.87
C THR A 121 -16.49 -7.14 7.84
N GLN A 122 -15.48 -8.02 7.89
CA GLN A 122 -14.22 -7.80 8.58
C GLN A 122 -13.07 -7.99 7.60
N TYR A 123 -12.20 -7.00 7.48
CA TYR A 123 -11.12 -7.03 6.49
C TYR A 123 -9.99 -6.07 6.85
N THR A 124 -8.78 -6.33 6.35
CA THR A 124 -7.64 -5.43 6.54
C THR A 124 -7.30 -4.67 5.25
N PHE A 125 -7.26 -3.35 5.32
CA PHE A 125 -6.79 -2.50 4.23
C PHE A 125 -5.76 -1.48 4.73
N LEU A 126 -4.57 -1.46 4.13
CA LEU A 126 -3.46 -0.57 4.52
C LEU A 126 -3.15 -0.59 6.02
N ALA A 127 -3.05 -1.79 6.59
CA ALA A 127 -2.80 -2.02 8.03
C ALA A 127 -3.94 -1.59 8.98
N VAL A 128 -5.10 -1.21 8.43
CA VAL A 128 -6.30 -0.89 9.19
C VAL A 128 -7.27 -2.06 9.14
N LEU A 129 -7.69 -2.56 10.30
CA LEU A 129 -8.75 -3.55 10.42
C LEU A 129 -10.10 -2.83 10.47
N PHE A 130 -10.96 -3.11 9.51
CA PHE A 130 -12.34 -2.66 9.49
C PHE A 130 -13.22 -3.79 10.00
N ASP A 131 -14.09 -3.48 10.98
CA ASP A 131 -15.09 -4.41 11.49
C ASP A 131 -16.48 -3.77 11.42
N HIS A 132 -17.17 -4.04 10.31
CA HIS A 132 -18.50 -3.51 10.05
C HIS A 132 -19.59 -4.18 10.90
N THR A 133 -19.33 -5.37 11.43
CA THR A 133 -20.24 -6.04 12.37
C THR A 133 -20.33 -5.24 13.66
N HIS A 134 -19.19 -4.82 14.21
CA HIS A 134 -19.12 -4.03 15.45
C HIS A 134 -19.02 -2.52 15.23
N ARG A 135 -19.03 -2.06 13.96
CA ARG A 135 -18.82 -0.66 13.56
C ARG A 135 -17.54 -0.06 14.16
N ALA A 136 -16.48 -0.85 14.16
CA ALA A 136 -15.20 -0.51 14.76
C ALA A 136 -14.09 -0.48 13.70
N VAL A 137 -13.05 0.30 14.00
CA VAL A 137 -11.82 0.35 13.21
C VAL A 137 -10.65 0.25 14.19
N SER A 138 -9.67 -0.60 13.88
CA SER A 138 -8.48 -0.80 14.71
C SER A 138 -7.24 -1.04 13.85
N LEU A 139 -6.09 -1.21 14.50
CA LEU A 139 -4.85 -1.59 13.82
C LEU A 139 -4.86 -3.09 13.55
N SER A 140 -4.38 -3.51 12.38
CA SER A 140 -4.24 -4.92 12.08
C SER A 140 -3.16 -5.57 12.94
N ASP A 141 -3.30 -6.87 13.21
CA ASP A 141 -2.33 -7.63 14.00
C ASP A 141 -0.92 -7.57 13.40
N ARG A 142 -0.83 -7.63 12.06
CA ARG A 142 0.45 -7.47 11.34
C ARG A 142 1.10 -6.12 11.64
N PHE A 143 0.31 -5.05 11.70
CA PHE A 143 0.83 -3.72 12.03
C PHE A 143 1.28 -3.63 13.49
N VAL A 144 0.44 -4.10 14.41
CA VAL A 144 0.76 -4.14 15.85
C VAL A 144 2.04 -4.95 16.09
N TRP A 145 2.16 -6.12 15.46
CA TRP A 145 3.36 -6.95 15.53
C TRP A 145 4.59 -6.21 14.99
N SER A 146 4.46 -5.53 13.84
CA SER A 146 5.57 -4.77 13.24
C SER A 146 6.04 -3.60 14.12
N VAL A 147 5.15 -2.99 14.89
CA VAL A 147 5.50 -1.96 15.88
C VAL A 147 6.11 -2.58 17.14
N ARG A 148 5.58 -3.71 17.62
CA ARG A 148 6.11 -4.42 18.80
C ARG A 148 7.50 -5.01 18.57
N ALA A 149 7.82 -5.40 17.35
CA ALA A 149 9.12 -5.94 16.98
C ALA A 149 10.24 -4.89 16.94
N MET A 150 9.94 -3.61 17.17
CA MET A 150 10.92 -2.54 17.10
C MET A 150 11.95 -2.63 18.24
N PRO A 151 13.25 -2.49 17.94
CA PRO A 151 14.29 -2.36 18.96
C PRO A 151 14.06 -1.14 19.88
N SER A 152 14.69 -1.17 21.05
CA SER A 152 14.63 -0.01 21.95
C SER A 152 15.21 1.24 21.27
N LEU A 153 14.68 2.42 21.62
CA LEU A 153 15.11 3.71 21.07
C LEU A 153 16.63 3.97 21.18
N LYS A 154 17.32 3.29 22.10
CA LYS A 154 18.78 3.39 22.27
C LYS A 154 19.55 2.70 21.14
N TYR A 155 18.96 1.73 20.45
CA TYR A 155 19.63 0.96 19.41
C TYR A 155 19.19 1.30 17.98
N LEU A 156 18.13 2.10 17.81
CA LEU A 156 17.68 2.50 16.47
C LEU A 156 18.66 3.46 15.79
N THR A 157 19.00 3.16 14.54
CA THR A 157 19.60 4.12 13.59
C THR A 157 18.62 5.26 13.27
N ILE A 158 19.10 6.36 12.66
CA ILE A 158 18.22 7.46 12.22
C ILE A 158 17.11 6.94 11.29
N ALA A 159 17.48 6.13 10.30
CA ALA A 159 16.53 5.59 9.33
C ALA A 159 15.44 4.74 10.01
N GLU A 160 15.81 3.91 10.99
CA GLU A 160 14.83 3.12 11.74
C GLU A 160 13.95 3.99 12.64
N MET A 161 14.49 5.08 13.20
CA MET A 161 13.68 6.07 13.94
C MET A 161 12.67 6.77 13.05
N GLU A 162 13.06 7.14 11.82
CA GLU A 162 12.16 7.76 10.84
C GLU A 162 11.03 6.80 10.45
N VAL A 163 11.36 5.54 10.15
CA VAL A 163 10.36 4.48 9.87
C VAL A 163 9.44 4.26 11.07
N THR A 164 9.97 4.32 12.29
CA THR A 164 9.18 4.15 13.50
C THR A 164 8.23 5.32 13.73
N ALA A 165 8.72 6.54 13.65
CA ALA A 165 7.92 7.75 13.81
C ALA A 165 6.82 7.84 12.75
N SER A 166 7.13 7.48 11.49
CA SER A 166 6.16 7.51 10.39
C SER A 166 5.01 6.53 10.60
N ARG A 167 5.24 5.37 11.22
CA ARG A 167 4.18 4.41 11.58
C ARG A 167 3.27 4.92 12.69
N PHE A 168 3.78 5.70 13.64
CA PHE A 168 2.94 6.24 14.72
C PHE A 168 1.91 7.27 14.25
N LEU A 169 2.18 7.99 13.15
CA LEU A 169 1.26 8.98 12.58
C LEU A 169 -0.12 8.39 12.23
N PRO A 170 -0.23 7.38 11.32
CA PRO A 170 -1.51 6.76 11.02
C PRO A 170 -2.06 5.97 12.21
N ALA A 171 -1.20 5.38 13.04
CA ALA A 171 -1.64 4.62 14.21
C ALA A 171 -2.42 5.48 15.21
N ALA A 172 -1.92 6.69 15.49
CA ALA A 172 -2.58 7.64 16.37
C ALA A 172 -3.91 8.12 15.79
N ALA A 173 -3.98 8.35 14.48
CA ALA A 173 -5.23 8.71 13.82
C ALA A 173 -6.30 7.62 13.96
N ILE A 174 -5.92 6.35 13.78
CA ILE A 174 -6.82 5.20 13.91
C ILE A 174 -7.28 5.01 15.35
N LEU A 175 -6.35 5.09 16.31
CA LEU A 175 -6.64 4.94 17.74
C LEU A 175 -7.30 6.18 18.36
N ARG A 176 -7.43 7.27 17.59
CA ARG A 176 -7.91 8.59 18.06
C ARG A 176 -7.12 9.13 19.25
N THR A 177 -5.81 8.88 19.27
CA THR A 177 -4.90 9.38 20.29
C THR A 177 -4.10 10.58 19.78
N ARG A 178 -3.74 11.50 20.67
CA ARG A 178 -2.90 12.63 20.30
C ARG A 178 -1.44 12.24 20.45
N LEU A 179 -0.68 12.25 19.36
CA LEU A 179 0.77 11.99 19.41
C LEU A 179 1.51 12.92 20.37
N CYS A 180 1.02 14.15 20.55
CA CYS A 180 1.58 15.12 21.49
C CYS A 180 1.54 14.66 22.96
N GLU A 181 0.58 13.81 23.33
CA GLU A 181 0.52 13.23 24.68
C GLU A 181 1.71 12.31 24.94
N TYR A 182 2.26 11.70 23.88
CA TYR A 182 3.49 10.91 23.89
C TYR A 182 4.75 11.77 23.71
N HIS A 183 4.81 12.93 24.36
CA HIS A 183 5.92 13.89 24.32
C HIS A 183 7.30 13.25 24.59
N PHE A 184 7.34 12.18 25.39
CA PHE A 184 8.58 11.43 25.67
C PHE A 184 9.22 10.86 24.42
N PHE A 185 8.43 10.30 23.49
CA PHE A 185 8.95 9.74 22.23
C PHE A 185 9.52 10.85 21.34
N ILE A 186 8.76 11.93 21.13
CA ILE A 186 9.19 13.08 20.32
C ILE A 186 10.46 13.71 20.91
N LYS A 187 10.52 13.84 22.24
CA LYS A 187 11.69 14.37 22.95
C LYS A 187 12.91 13.45 22.85
N ALA A 188 12.71 12.13 22.89
CA ALA A 188 13.78 11.14 22.73
C ALA A 188 14.37 11.20 21.31
N VAL A 189 13.52 11.23 20.27
CA VAL A 189 13.95 11.40 18.88
C VAL A 189 14.73 12.70 18.71
N ARG A 190 14.20 13.83 19.20
CA ARG A 190 14.89 15.13 19.15
C ARG A 190 16.26 15.10 19.82
N ARG A 191 16.38 14.48 21.00
CA ARG A 191 17.65 14.36 21.73
C ARG A 191 18.68 13.56 20.93
N ARG A 192 18.26 12.45 20.33
CA ARG A 192 19.14 11.62 19.49
C ARG A 192 19.65 12.40 18.28
N LEU A 193 18.75 13.05 17.53
CA LEU A 193 19.12 13.88 16.39
C LEU A 193 20.06 15.02 16.80
N SER A 194 19.82 15.65 17.96
CA SER A 194 20.70 16.68 18.49
C SER A 194 22.06 16.17 18.92
N ALA A 195 22.17 14.94 19.45
CA ALA A 195 23.45 14.32 19.81
C ALA A 195 24.27 14.05 18.54
N LEU A 196 23.63 13.47 17.52
CA LEU A 196 24.25 13.21 16.21
C LEU A 196 24.74 14.50 15.55
N ASN A 197 23.94 15.57 15.57
CA ASN A 197 24.34 16.88 15.06
C ASN A 197 25.53 17.51 15.82
N ARG A 198 25.81 17.06 17.04
CA ARG A 198 26.96 17.48 17.86
C ARG A 198 28.15 16.52 17.75
N GLY A 199 28.07 15.49 16.91
CA GLY A 199 29.11 14.45 16.79
C GLY A 199 29.16 13.48 17.98
N LEU A 200 28.09 13.41 18.78
CA LEU A 200 27.98 12.51 19.92
C LEU A 200 27.17 11.28 19.48
N CYS A 201 27.86 10.15 19.31
CA CYS A 201 27.25 8.84 19.03
C CYS A 201 26.91 8.11 20.33
#